data_AF-A0A813PIR1-F1
#
_entry.id   AF-A0A813PIR1-F1
#
_cell.length_a   1.000
_cell.length_b   1.000
_cell.length_c   1.000
_cell.angle_alpha   90.00
_cell.angle_beta   90.00
_cell.angle_gamma   90.00
#
_symmetry.space_group_name_H-M   'P 1'
#
loop_
_entity.id
_entity.type
_entity.pdbx_description
1 polymer ?
#
loop_
_entity_poly.entity_id
_entity_poly.type
_entity_poly.pdbx_seq_one_letter_code
_entity_poly.pdbx_strand_id
1 'polypeptide(L)'
;MRFEIQKHTKRGIDCLERIGKLYSENEVKNVVKTPACTLFMSTGAVPYISNDLLKFINHVPGIIEVPFTTLIENKENLMKIGKSFENFIAMKNYITYLTIHDSSKLNQSGFNEGKKIALWSKKGKTLLTSEMLHDFIKKVHFDMVECPFDDSNGPVESKKLIRKSFDRSKNFVDWFFSDQHDKIENTDILMPLVGNDDLETRKFFVDHINTSNYKFNGVVYEGFERDKASLEVTDVNKYKTIVNTLDNEISNMEAPTFKIFSLPARPDQILEAVELGFDIFTGSYPYVITQRGHASVYDPKDVESKLSNQTSDGESDSDNESNQPRKKIKLDKENDKEAENSDDNENKNTLVLDLNDKKYAEDFTPLKKNCSCYTCKNFTRAYICHLINTKEISGHTLLMIHNVSNYFLFFEELRTSIENNYFETFKNFIFNQFRK
;
A
#
# COMPACT_ATOMS: atom_id res chain seq x y z
N MET A 1 15.71 9.07 11.11
CA MET A 1 15.61 9.30 9.65
C MET A 1 15.25 10.75 9.40
N ARG A 2 15.56 11.28 8.22
CA ARG A 2 15.13 12.60 7.76
C ARG A 2 14.23 12.47 6.56
N PHE A 3 13.13 13.23 6.58
CA PHE A 3 12.23 13.33 5.44
C PHE A 3 12.18 14.78 4.97
N GLU A 4 12.29 14.94 3.65
CA GLU A 4 12.33 16.24 2.99
C GLU A 4 11.29 16.28 1.87
N ILE A 5 10.40 17.27 1.91
CA ILE A 5 9.46 17.54 0.82
C ILE A 5 10.19 18.37 -0.22
N GLN A 6 10.27 17.85 -1.45
CA GLN A 6 10.96 18.50 -2.55
C GLN A 6 9.99 19.32 -3.43
N LYS A 7 8.78 18.81 -3.60
CA LYS A 7 7.71 19.46 -4.37
C LYS A 7 6.39 19.13 -3.71
N HIS A 8 5.53 20.14 -3.62
CA HIS A 8 4.12 19.92 -3.32
C HIS A 8 3.29 20.62 -4.39
N THR A 9 2.26 19.96 -4.89
CA THR A 9 1.29 20.60 -5.79
C THR A 9 0.18 21.18 -4.91
N LYS A 10 -0.28 22.40 -5.20
CA LYS A 10 -1.52 22.95 -4.62
C LYS A 10 -2.50 23.22 -5.76
N ARG A 11 -3.55 22.40 -5.88
CA ARG A 11 -4.70 22.66 -6.75
C ARG A 11 -5.91 23.02 -5.88
N GLY A 12 -6.27 24.29 -5.83
CA GLY A 12 -7.34 24.78 -4.96
C GLY A 12 -7.02 24.63 -3.46
N ILE A 13 -8.03 24.36 -2.63
CA ILE A 13 -7.93 24.25 -1.16
C ILE A 13 -7.53 22.82 -0.73
N ASP A 14 -7.63 21.83 -1.61
CA ASP A 14 -7.78 20.42 -1.20
C ASP A 14 -6.70 19.43 -1.68
N CYS A 15 -5.85 19.76 -2.66
CA CYS A 15 -4.89 18.79 -3.22
C CYS A 15 -3.47 18.99 -2.66
N LEU A 16 -2.89 17.91 -2.11
CA LEU A 16 -1.59 17.89 -1.41
C LEU A 16 -0.65 16.82 -1.99
N GLU A 17 -0.58 16.61 -3.31
CA GLU A 17 0.38 15.65 -3.86
C GLU A 17 1.81 16.08 -3.47
N ARG A 18 2.52 15.21 -2.76
CA ARG A 18 3.85 15.47 -2.20
C ARG A 18 4.89 14.58 -2.85
N ILE A 19 5.90 15.17 -3.47
CA ILE A 19 7.16 14.49 -3.79
C ILE A 19 8.14 14.79 -2.65
N GLY A 20 8.61 13.73 -2.01
CA GLY A 20 9.58 13.81 -0.94
C GLY A 20 10.66 12.75 -1.02
N LYS A 21 11.58 12.79 -0.07
CA LYS A 21 12.66 11.81 0.10
C LYS A 21 12.85 11.49 1.57
N LEU A 22 12.81 10.21 1.90
CA LEU A 22 13.22 9.67 3.20
C LEU A 22 14.64 9.13 3.09
N TYR A 23 15.54 9.57 3.96
CA TYR A 23 16.94 9.15 3.99
C TYR A 23 17.52 9.14 5.40
N SER A 24 18.63 8.44 5.60
CA SER A 24 19.38 8.48 6.86
C SER A 24 20.48 9.54 6.77
N GLU A 25 20.62 10.38 7.79
CA GLU A 25 21.73 11.34 7.91
C GLU A 25 22.99 10.69 8.51
N ASN A 26 22.79 9.64 9.31
CA ASN A 26 23.83 9.05 10.14
C ASN A 26 24.41 7.77 9.54
N GLU A 27 23.66 7.10 8.64
CA GLU A 27 24.03 5.82 8.07
C GLU A 27 23.87 5.79 6.55
N VAL A 28 24.66 4.95 5.87
CA VAL A 28 24.52 4.73 4.43
C VAL A 28 23.29 3.85 4.17
N LYS A 29 22.17 4.49 3.86
CA LYS A 29 20.91 3.85 3.49
C LYS A 29 20.45 4.30 2.10
N ASN A 30 19.63 3.48 1.45
CA ASN A 30 18.95 3.80 0.21
C ASN A 30 18.00 4.97 0.44
N VAL A 31 18.03 5.95 -0.46
CA VAL A 31 17.07 7.06 -0.45
C VAL A 31 15.73 6.55 -0.98
N VAL A 32 14.66 6.78 -0.22
CA VAL A 32 13.30 6.41 -0.62
C VAL A 32 12.57 7.65 -1.11
N LYS A 33 12.30 7.71 -2.42
CA LYS A 33 11.48 8.77 -3.03
C LYS A 33 10.00 8.51 -2.80
N THR A 34 9.25 9.51 -2.35
CA THR A 34 7.80 9.41 -2.10
C THR A 34 6.98 10.13 -3.20
N PRO A 35 5.74 9.67 -3.51
CA PRO A 35 5.05 8.53 -2.90
C PRO A 35 5.73 7.19 -3.14
N ALA A 36 5.80 6.33 -2.13
CA ALA A 36 6.48 5.03 -2.19
C ALA A 36 5.65 3.92 -1.54
N CYS A 37 5.83 2.67 -1.97
CA CYS A 37 5.40 1.52 -1.17
C CYS A 37 6.58 0.87 -0.44
N THR A 38 6.28 0.09 0.59
CA THR A 38 7.26 -0.75 1.29
C THR A 38 7.49 -2.07 0.56
N LEU A 39 8.64 -2.70 0.79
CA LEU A 39 8.87 -4.10 0.46
C LEU A 39 8.32 -4.94 1.61
N PHE A 40 7.10 -5.45 1.46
CA PHE A 40 6.46 -6.26 2.48
C PHE A 40 7.15 -7.61 2.66
N MET A 41 7.48 -7.93 3.91
CA MET A 41 8.05 -9.20 4.33
C MET A 41 7.19 -9.85 5.40
N SER A 42 6.98 -11.16 5.26
CA SER A 42 6.26 -11.91 6.30
C SER A 42 7.16 -12.21 7.48
N THR A 43 8.29 -12.92 7.30
CA THR A 43 9.19 -13.30 8.42
C THR A 43 10.65 -12.91 8.13
N GLY A 44 10.87 -11.74 7.53
CA GLY A 44 12.19 -11.32 7.05
C GLY A 44 12.57 -11.83 5.64
N ALA A 45 11.60 -12.34 4.90
CA ALA A 45 11.71 -12.60 3.47
C ALA A 45 10.45 -12.12 2.76
N VAL A 46 10.62 -11.68 1.51
CA VAL A 46 9.49 -11.37 0.64
C VAL A 46 8.73 -12.67 0.40
N PRO A 47 7.40 -12.72 0.64
CA PRO A 47 6.66 -13.96 0.48
C PRO A 47 6.87 -14.56 -0.91
N TYR A 48 7.14 -15.86 -0.98
CA TYR A 48 7.42 -16.62 -2.22
C TYR A 48 8.67 -16.24 -3.01
N ILE A 49 9.40 -15.19 -2.65
CA ILE A 49 10.54 -14.69 -3.42
C ILE A 49 11.79 -14.79 -2.56
N SER A 50 12.75 -15.62 -2.97
CA SER A 50 14.08 -15.62 -2.36
C SER A 50 14.85 -14.35 -2.72
N ASN A 51 15.85 -13.98 -1.92
CA ASN A 51 16.68 -12.80 -2.20
C ASN A 51 17.34 -12.87 -3.58
N ASP A 52 17.72 -14.06 -4.05
CA ASP A 52 18.27 -14.27 -5.40
C ASP A 52 17.27 -13.98 -6.52
N LEU A 53 15.97 -14.10 -6.25
CA LEU A 53 14.92 -13.79 -7.22
C LEU A 53 14.57 -12.30 -7.26
N LEU A 54 14.86 -11.54 -6.20
CA LEU A 54 14.64 -10.09 -6.16
C LEU A 54 15.42 -9.35 -7.27
N LYS A 55 16.56 -9.89 -7.71
CA LYS A 55 17.34 -9.31 -8.82
C LYS A 55 16.60 -9.29 -10.17
N PHE A 56 15.55 -10.10 -10.33
CA PHE A 56 14.71 -10.12 -11.54
C PHE A 56 13.55 -9.12 -11.47
N ILE A 57 13.42 -8.39 -10.36
CA ILE A 57 12.35 -7.45 -10.09
C ILE A 57 12.96 -6.05 -10.17
N ASN A 58 12.41 -5.24 -11.07
CA ASN A 58 12.84 -3.86 -11.20
C ASN A 58 12.11 -2.97 -10.19
N HIS A 59 12.70 -1.81 -9.88
CA HIS A 59 12.09 -0.77 -9.04
C HIS A 59 11.75 -1.22 -7.60
N VAL A 60 12.46 -2.23 -7.06
CA VAL A 60 12.28 -2.67 -5.67
C VAL A 60 12.45 -1.49 -4.71
N PRO A 61 11.50 -1.23 -3.79
CA PRO A 61 11.56 -0.06 -2.93
C PRO A 61 12.68 -0.17 -1.88
N GLY A 62 13.29 0.96 -1.53
CA GLY A 62 14.42 1.04 -0.58
C GLY A 62 14.03 0.92 0.91
N ILE A 63 12.76 0.65 1.22
CA ILE A 63 12.22 0.49 2.57
C ILE A 63 11.54 -0.87 2.70
N ILE A 64 11.84 -1.59 3.77
CA ILE A 64 11.30 -2.91 4.10
C ILE A 64 10.30 -2.75 5.23
N GLU A 65 9.13 -3.38 5.07
CA GLU A 65 8.14 -3.51 6.13
C GLU A 65 8.13 -4.95 6.63
N VAL A 66 8.16 -5.13 7.95
CA VAL A 66 7.97 -6.44 8.58
C VAL A 66 7.09 -6.30 9.83
N PRO A 67 6.06 -7.16 10.00
CA PRO A 67 5.24 -7.12 11.19
C PRO A 67 5.88 -7.86 12.36
N PHE A 68 5.84 -7.26 13.55
CA PHE A 68 6.30 -7.91 14.78
C PHE A 68 5.51 -9.20 15.06
N THR A 69 4.22 -9.22 14.72
CA THR A 69 3.33 -10.39 14.86
C THR A 69 3.89 -11.67 14.24
N THR A 70 4.66 -11.58 13.16
CA THR A 70 5.24 -12.75 12.50
C THR A 70 6.67 -13.05 12.98
N LEU A 71 7.39 -12.05 13.50
CA LEU A 71 8.73 -12.22 14.09
C LEU A 71 8.69 -12.75 15.52
N ILE A 72 7.57 -12.56 16.23
CA ILE A 72 7.43 -12.91 17.66
C ILE A 72 7.77 -14.37 17.96
N GLU A 73 7.51 -15.28 17.03
CA GLU A 73 7.80 -16.71 17.19
C GLU A 73 9.30 -17.02 17.24
N ASN A 74 10.13 -16.17 16.62
CA ASN A 74 11.57 -16.31 16.53
C ASN A 74 12.33 -15.19 17.25
N LYS A 75 11.62 -14.39 18.06
CA LYS A 75 12.19 -13.20 18.73
C LYS A 75 13.46 -13.53 19.51
N GLU A 76 13.49 -14.66 20.23
CA GLU A 76 14.64 -15.04 21.05
C GLU A 76 15.87 -15.33 20.21
N ASN A 77 15.69 -15.94 19.04
CA ASN A 77 16.78 -16.24 18.12
C ASN A 77 17.31 -14.96 17.49
N LEU A 78 16.42 -14.08 17.03
CA LEU A 78 16.79 -12.76 16.48
C LEU A 78 17.59 -11.95 17.51
N MET A 79 17.12 -11.90 18.75
CA MET A 79 17.79 -11.21 19.86
C MET A 79 19.15 -11.83 20.22
N LYS A 80 19.32 -13.15 20.09
CA LYS A 80 20.59 -13.85 20.36
C LYS A 80 21.64 -13.64 19.28
N ILE A 81 21.23 -13.45 18.02
CA ILE A 81 22.15 -13.22 16.90
C ILE A 81 22.94 -11.92 17.08
N GLY A 82 22.33 -10.92 17.73
CA GLY A 82 23.00 -9.65 18.06
C GLY A 82 23.41 -8.84 16.84
N LYS A 83 22.65 -8.94 15.74
CA LYS A 83 22.81 -8.15 14.52
C LYS A 83 21.56 -7.34 14.26
N SER A 84 21.71 -6.21 13.56
CA SER A 84 20.57 -5.45 13.07
C SER A 84 19.71 -6.27 12.08
N PHE A 85 18.42 -5.95 11.97
CA PHE A 85 17.48 -6.75 11.17
C PHE A 85 17.90 -6.85 9.69
N GLU A 86 18.30 -5.74 9.08
CA GLU A 86 18.76 -5.70 7.68
C GLU A 86 20.02 -6.54 7.44
N ASN A 87 20.90 -6.64 8.45
CA ASN A 87 22.07 -7.51 8.41
C ASN A 87 21.68 -8.98 8.58
N PHE A 88 20.65 -9.29 9.38
CA PHE A 88 20.13 -10.65 9.55
C PHE A 88 19.55 -11.19 8.24
N ILE A 89 18.77 -10.38 7.52
CA ILE A 89 18.13 -10.78 6.24
C ILE A 89 19.04 -10.58 5.01
N ALA A 90 20.28 -10.13 5.22
CA ALA A 90 21.26 -9.83 4.17
C ALA A 90 20.80 -8.77 3.14
N MET A 91 20.00 -7.78 3.55
CA MET A 91 19.53 -6.67 2.73
C MET A 91 20.05 -5.34 3.26
N LYS A 92 21.38 -5.17 3.20
CA LYS A 92 22.06 -3.96 3.69
C LYS A 92 21.57 -2.70 3.00
N ASN A 93 21.67 -1.58 3.70
CA ASN A 93 21.29 -0.24 3.25
C ASN A 93 19.78 -0.03 3.04
N TYR A 94 18.92 -1.03 3.25
CA TYR A 94 17.48 -0.79 3.28
C TYR A 94 17.07 -0.11 4.58
N ILE A 95 16.07 0.77 4.50
CA ILE A 95 15.39 1.31 5.67
C ILE A 95 14.47 0.21 6.21
N THR A 96 14.55 -0.09 7.50
CA THR A 96 13.76 -1.15 8.15
C THR A 96 12.63 -0.54 8.96
N TYR A 97 11.40 -0.94 8.64
CA TYR A 97 10.17 -0.50 9.29
C TYR A 97 9.47 -1.69 9.97
N LEU A 98 9.42 -1.66 11.30
CA LEU A 98 8.71 -2.64 12.11
C LEU A 98 7.28 -2.16 12.40
N THR A 99 6.30 -2.84 11.82
CA THR A 99 4.88 -2.66 12.19
C THR A 99 4.51 -3.59 13.33
N ILE A 100 3.43 -3.31 14.04
CA ILE A 100 2.98 -4.20 15.12
C ILE A 100 2.15 -5.36 14.55
N HIS A 101 1.22 -5.03 13.66
CA HIS A 101 0.25 -5.95 13.08
C HIS A 101 0.59 -6.32 11.64
N ASP A 102 0.17 -7.51 11.22
CA ASP A 102 0.35 -7.97 9.84
C ASP A 102 -0.76 -7.39 8.94
N SER A 103 -0.42 -6.37 8.17
CA SER A 103 -1.34 -5.67 7.25
C SER A 103 -2.01 -6.61 6.23
N SER A 104 -1.42 -7.77 5.95
CA SER A 104 -1.98 -8.77 5.03
C SER A 104 -3.11 -9.63 5.64
N LYS A 105 -3.46 -9.42 6.92
CA LYS A 105 -4.49 -10.20 7.63
C LYS A 105 -5.40 -9.30 8.46
N LEU A 106 -6.57 -9.81 8.81
CA LEU A 106 -7.45 -9.19 9.81
C LEU A 106 -6.94 -9.49 11.21
N ASN A 107 -7.01 -8.50 12.09
CA ASN A 107 -6.68 -8.68 13.50
C ASN A 107 -7.89 -9.27 14.24
N GLN A 108 -7.62 -10.11 15.25
CA GLN A 108 -8.68 -10.62 16.11
C GLN A 108 -8.90 -9.68 17.29
N SER A 109 -10.03 -9.00 17.29
CA SER A 109 -10.42 -8.07 18.36
C SER A 109 -10.84 -8.79 19.65
N GLY A 110 -10.72 -8.10 20.78
CA GLY A 110 -11.33 -8.54 22.05
C GLY A 110 -10.47 -9.48 22.90
N PHE A 111 -9.23 -9.74 22.50
CA PHE A 111 -8.31 -10.63 23.21
C PHE A 111 -7.19 -9.91 23.98
N ASN A 112 -7.16 -8.58 23.96
CA ASN A 112 -6.21 -7.77 24.73
C ASN A 112 -6.45 -7.93 26.24
N GLU A 113 -5.38 -7.98 27.03
CA GLU A 113 -5.43 -8.28 28.46
C GLU A 113 -4.73 -7.17 29.27
N GLY A 114 -5.52 -6.25 29.83
CA GLY A 114 -4.98 -5.10 30.57
C GLY A 114 -4.02 -4.28 29.72
N LYS A 115 -2.74 -4.23 30.11
CA LYS A 115 -1.64 -3.56 29.38
C LYS A 115 -0.90 -4.49 28.42
N LYS A 116 -1.60 -5.45 27.80
CA LYS A 116 -0.99 -6.42 26.87
C LYS A 116 -1.82 -6.54 25.60
N ILE A 117 -1.14 -6.56 24.45
CA ILE A 117 -1.77 -6.68 23.13
C ILE A 117 -1.75 -8.14 22.68
N ALA A 118 -2.88 -8.67 22.25
CA ALA A 118 -2.93 -10.01 21.69
C ALA A 118 -2.51 -10.02 20.23
N LEU A 119 -1.39 -10.69 19.94
CA LEU A 119 -0.88 -10.90 18.59
C LEU A 119 -1.13 -12.35 18.18
N TRP A 120 -1.56 -12.54 16.93
CA TRP A 120 -1.92 -13.85 16.39
C TRP A 120 -0.91 -14.30 15.34
N SER A 121 0.02 -15.14 15.80
CA SER A 121 1.02 -15.78 14.96
C SER A 121 0.51 -17.12 14.41
N LYS A 122 1.32 -17.82 13.59
CA LYS A 122 0.96 -19.17 13.11
C LYS A 122 0.89 -20.17 14.27
N LYS A 123 1.65 -19.94 15.34
CA LYS A 123 1.62 -20.74 16.58
C LYS A 123 0.50 -20.33 17.56
N GLY A 124 -0.32 -19.34 17.22
CA GLY A 124 -1.45 -18.88 18.02
C GLY A 124 -1.23 -17.56 18.75
N LYS A 125 -2.06 -17.30 19.77
CA LYS A 125 -2.11 -16.05 20.54
C LYS A 125 -0.88 -15.90 21.42
N THR A 126 -0.19 -14.76 21.29
CA THR A 126 0.87 -14.34 22.22
C THR A 126 0.57 -12.91 22.70
N LEU A 127 0.84 -12.64 23.97
CA LEU A 127 0.62 -11.32 24.57
C LEU A 127 1.88 -10.46 24.49
N LEU A 128 1.79 -9.35 23.76
CA LEU A 128 2.83 -8.34 23.64
C LEU A 128 2.88 -7.45 24.88
N THR A 129 4.09 -7.27 25.43
CA THR A 129 4.41 -6.29 26.47
C THR A 129 5.39 -5.23 25.94
N SER A 130 5.46 -4.05 26.56
CA SER A 130 6.30 -2.92 26.15
C SER A 130 7.74 -3.26 26.46
N GLU A 131 7.99 -3.89 27.61
CA GLU A 131 9.30 -4.44 27.92
C GLU A 131 9.78 -5.39 26.83
N MET A 132 8.92 -6.30 26.37
CA MET A 132 9.29 -7.22 25.29
C MET A 132 9.54 -6.50 23.97
N LEU A 133 8.71 -5.50 23.62
CA LEU A 133 8.89 -4.73 22.39
C LEU A 133 10.18 -3.89 22.44
N HIS A 134 10.41 -3.16 23.55
CA HIS A 134 11.62 -2.37 23.77
C HIS A 134 12.87 -3.23 23.75
N ASP A 135 12.87 -4.37 24.46
CA ASP A 135 14.02 -5.29 24.48
C ASP A 135 14.31 -5.83 23.08
N PHE A 136 13.26 -6.15 22.32
CA PHE A 136 13.40 -6.59 20.94
C PHE A 136 13.98 -5.50 20.03
N ILE A 137 13.44 -4.28 20.07
CA ILE A 137 13.92 -3.16 19.23
C ILE A 137 15.39 -2.86 19.57
N LYS A 138 15.76 -2.81 20.85
CA LYS A 138 17.15 -2.54 21.27
C LYS A 138 18.14 -3.60 20.79
N LYS A 139 17.74 -4.88 20.80
CA LYS A 139 18.64 -5.99 20.45
C LYS A 139 18.69 -6.28 18.96
N VAL A 140 17.59 -6.10 18.25
CA VAL A 140 17.45 -6.44 16.83
C VAL A 140 17.60 -5.21 15.94
N HIS A 141 17.41 -4.00 16.48
CA HIS A 141 17.53 -2.70 15.80
C HIS A 141 16.69 -2.55 14.53
N PHE A 142 15.83 -1.53 14.52
CA PHE A 142 15.06 -1.11 13.35
C PHE A 142 15.23 0.39 13.15
N ASP A 143 15.19 0.85 11.90
CA ASP A 143 15.30 2.28 11.59
C ASP A 143 14.02 3.02 11.99
N MET A 144 12.86 2.37 11.83
CA MET A 144 11.54 2.90 12.13
C MET A 144 10.69 1.86 12.85
N VAL A 145 9.94 2.26 13.87
CA VAL A 145 9.01 1.39 14.60
C VAL A 145 7.69 2.11 14.83
N GLU A 146 6.59 1.41 14.58
CA GLU A 146 5.26 1.87 14.90
C GLU A 146 4.92 1.64 16.39
N CYS A 147 4.30 2.63 17.03
CA CYS A 147 3.81 2.44 18.40
C CYS A 147 2.71 1.37 18.46
N PRO A 148 2.63 0.60 19.56
CA PRO A 148 1.56 -0.36 19.79
C PRO A 148 0.18 0.31 19.85
N PHE A 149 -0.77 -0.25 19.10
CA PHE A 149 -2.17 0.16 19.11
C PHE A 149 -3.12 -1.04 19.06
N ASP A 150 -4.36 -0.80 19.45
CA ASP A 150 -5.47 -1.70 19.24
C ASP A 150 -6.23 -1.33 17.98
N ASP A 151 -6.38 -2.30 17.09
CA ASP A 151 -7.32 -2.20 15.98
C ASP A 151 -7.69 -3.59 15.48
N SER A 152 -8.97 -3.79 15.22
CA SER A 152 -9.47 -5.00 14.58
C SER A 152 -9.23 -4.98 13.07
N ASN A 153 -9.10 -3.78 12.47
CA ASN A 153 -9.11 -3.57 11.04
C ASN A 153 -10.29 -4.32 10.37
N GLY A 154 -11.43 -4.43 11.06
CA GLY A 154 -12.63 -5.13 10.59
C GLY A 154 -13.65 -4.23 9.88
N PRO A 155 -14.83 -4.74 9.50
CA PRO A 155 -15.93 -3.90 9.02
C PRO A 155 -16.45 -2.98 10.13
N VAL A 156 -17.30 -2.01 9.78
CA VAL A 156 -17.94 -1.02 10.68
C VAL A 156 -18.12 -1.50 12.12
N GLU A 157 -17.39 -0.88 13.04
CA GLU A 157 -17.52 -1.11 14.48
C GLU A 157 -18.56 -0.19 15.11
N SER A 158 -19.21 -0.65 16.19
CA SER A 158 -20.06 0.25 16.99
C SER A 158 -19.24 1.32 17.69
N LYS A 159 -19.79 2.52 17.90
CA LYS A 159 -19.13 3.61 18.66
C LYS A 159 -18.55 3.16 20.01
N LYS A 160 -19.21 2.23 20.71
CA LYS A 160 -18.73 1.65 21.97
C LYS A 160 -17.44 0.86 21.81
N LEU A 161 -17.31 0.11 20.71
CA LEU A 161 -16.10 -0.67 20.41
C LEU A 161 -14.96 0.26 19.97
N ILE A 162 -15.25 1.25 19.13
CA ILE A 162 -14.31 2.30 18.73
C ILE A 162 -13.73 2.98 19.96
N ARG A 163 -14.58 3.40 20.91
CA ARG A 163 -14.12 4.05 22.15
C ARG A 163 -13.23 3.14 23.00
N LYS A 164 -13.57 1.85 23.13
CA LYS A 164 -12.73 0.89 23.86
C LYS A 164 -11.39 0.66 23.18
N SER A 165 -11.38 0.58 21.85
CA SER A 165 -10.16 0.47 21.05
C SER A 165 -9.27 1.69 21.27
N PHE A 166 -9.86 2.89 21.14
CA PHE A 166 -9.23 4.16 21.45
C PHE A 166 -8.60 4.20 22.86
N ASP A 167 -9.37 3.87 23.90
CA ASP A 167 -8.88 3.91 25.28
C ASP A 167 -7.69 2.94 25.46
N ARG A 168 -7.72 1.77 24.81
CA ARG A 168 -6.61 0.81 24.85
C ARG A 168 -5.38 1.33 24.10
N SER A 169 -5.56 1.83 22.87
CA SER A 169 -4.47 2.40 22.06
C SER A 169 -3.78 3.56 22.78
N LYS A 170 -4.56 4.47 23.38
CA LYS A 170 -4.02 5.54 24.24
C LYS A 170 -3.14 4.98 25.35
N ASN A 171 -3.64 4.00 26.10
CA ASN A 171 -2.87 3.37 27.17
C ASN A 171 -1.61 2.64 26.66
N PHE A 172 -1.66 2.07 25.45
CA PHE A 172 -0.51 1.42 24.84
C PHE A 172 0.56 2.40 24.39
N VAL A 173 0.17 3.56 23.83
CA VAL A 173 1.10 4.65 23.52
C VAL A 173 1.74 5.19 24.81
N ASP A 174 0.94 5.51 25.84
CA ASP A 174 1.46 6.01 27.13
C ASP A 174 2.47 5.03 27.74
N TRP A 175 2.18 3.75 27.63
CA TRP A 175 3.03 2.66 28.09
C TRP A 175 4.26 2.41 27.22
N PHE A 176 4.20 2.73 25.92
CA PHE A 176 5.37 2.69 25.05
C PHE A 176 6.34 3.81 25.43
N PHE A 177 5.84 5.00 25.77
CA PHE A 177 6.67 6.15 26.14
C PHE A 177 7.10 6.18 27.62
N SER A 178 6.54 5.33 28.49
CA SER A 178 6.90 5.29 29.92
C SER A 178 8.35 4.78 30.17
N ASP A 179 9.17 5.53 30.93
CA ASP A 179 10.50 5.27 31.54
C ASP A 179 11.60 4.50 30.75
N GLN A 180 11.31 3.96 29.57
CA GLN A 180 12.20 3.13 28.74
C GLN A 180 12.39 3.71 27.34
N HIS A 181 11.67 4.78 26.99
CA HIS A 181 11.77 5.49 25.72
C HIS A 181 13.19 6.03 25.47
N ASP A 182 13.83 6.61 26.49
CA ASP A 182 15.20 7.14 26.43
C ASP A 182 16.26 6.08 26.10
N LYS A 183 15.87 4.80 26.00
CA LYS A 183 16.77 3.69 25.70
C LYS A 183 16.59 3.11 24.30
N ILE A 184 15.63 3.57 23.50
CA ILE A 184 15.54 3.21 22.07
C ILE A 184 16.27 4.29 21.27
N GLU A 185 17.59 4.34 21.42
CA GLU A 185 18.43 5.29 20.67
C GLU A 185 18.42 4.93 19.17
N ASN A 186 18.41 5.95 18.31
CA ASN A 186 18.54 5.83 16.84
C ASN A 186 17.42 5.08 16.10
N THR A 187 16.25 4.91 16.70
CA THR A 187 15.03 4.43 16.02
C THR A 187 14.00 5.54 15.94
N ASP A 188 13.48 5.79 14.75
CA ASP A 188 12.35 6.70 14.55
C ASP A 188 11.04 6.06 15.00
N ILE A 189 10.24 6.81 15.74
CA ILE A 189 8.97 6.35 16.26
C ILE A 189 7.84 6.87 15.39
N LEU A 190 6.92 5.99 14.99
CA LEU A 190 5.75 6.33 14.19
C LEU A 190 4.49 6.22 15.03
N MET A 191 3.71 7.30 15.03
CA MET A 191 2.52 7.44 15.87
C MET A 191 1.26 6.97 15.11
N PRO A 192 0.54 5.94 15.59
CA PRO A 192 -0.67 5.43 14.95
C PRO A 192 -1.88 6.31 15.27
N LEU A 193 -2.46 6.96 14.27
CA LEU A 193 -3.68 7.75 14.39
C LEU A 193 -4.91 6.84 14.31
N VAL A 194 -5.36 6.37 15.46
CA VAL A 194 -6.52 5.47 15.61
C VAL A 194 -7.83 6.24 15.82
N GLY A 195 -8.96 5.53 15.71
CA GLY A 195 -10.31 6.08 15.96
C GLY A 195 -11.35 5.73 14.89
N ASN A 196 -10.99 4.83 13.96
CA ASN A 196 -11.87 4.35 12.90
C ASN A 196 -12.47 5.46 12.04
N ASP A 197 -13.78 5.45 11.75
CA ASP A 197 -14.48 6.48 11.00
C ASP A 197 -15.09 7.57 11.90
N ASP A 198 -14.78 7.57 13.20
CA ASP A 198 -15.28 8.55 14.17
C ASP A 198 -14.29 9.72 14.32
N LEU A 199 -14.61 10.84 13.67
CA LEU A 199 -13.78 12.05 13.68
C LEU A 199 -13.51 12.55 15.10
N GLU A 200 -14.52 12.55 15.98
CA GLU A 200 -14.38 13.04 17.35
C GLU A 200 -13.37 12.19 18.14
N THR A 201 -13.44 10.86 18.03
CA THR A 201 -12.47 9.95 18.65
C THR A 201 -11.05 10.16 18.11
N ARG A 202 -10.89 10.39 16.80
CA ARG A 202 -9.56 10.69 16.23
C ARG A 202 -8.99 12.01 16.75
N LYS A 203 -9.82 13.06 16.87
CA LYS A 203 -9.41 14.34 17.47
C LYS A 203 -8.95 14.17 18.92
N PHE A 204 -9.72 13.42 19.72
CA PHE A 204 -9.29 13.11 21.09
C PHE A 204 -7.96 12.38 21.16
N PHE A 205 -7.61 11.60 20.13
CA PHE A 205 -6.31 10.92 20.07
C PHE A 205 -5.18 11.90 19.76
N VAL A 206 -5.41 12.79 18.80
CA VAL A 206 -4.48 13.87 18.45
C VAL A 206 -4.27 14.83 19.63
N ASP A 207 -5.32 15.23 20.33
CA ASP A 207 -5.25 16.04 21.55
C ASP A 207 -4.44 15.34 22.65
N HIS A 208 -4.61 14.03 22.81
CA HIS A 208 -3.84 13.24 23.76
C HIS A 208 -2.36 13.21 23.42
N ILE A 209 -2.00 12.99 22.15
CA ILE A 209 -0.61 13.04 21.69
C ILE A 209 -0.01 14.44 21.91
N ASN A 210 -0.74 15.49 21.54
CA ASN A 210 -0.36 16.89 21.71
C ASN A 210 -0.03 17.23 23.17
N THR A 211 -0.94 16.88 24.08
CA THR A 211 -0.81 17.22 25.51
C THR A 211 0.27 16.40 26.22
N SER A 212 0.62 15.22 25.71
CA SER A 212 1.62 14.33 26.32
C SER A 212 3.06 14.65 25.88
N ASN A 213 3.24 15.53 24.89
CA ASN A 213 4.55 15.96 24.37
C ASN A 213 5.45 14.78 23.93
N TYR A 214 4.86 13.77 23.31
CA TYR A 214 5.60 12.64 22.76
C TYR A 214 6.50 13.07 21.60
N LYS A 215 7.72 12.54 21.55
CA LYS A 215 8.63 12.71 20.41
C LYS A 215 8.43 11.57 19.42
N PHE A 216 8.02 11.89 18.20
CA PHE A 216 7.83 10.94 17.10
C PHE A 216 8.16 11.60 15.76
N ASN A 217 8.41 10.80 14.73
CA ASN A 217 9.02 11.23 13.47
C ASN A 217 8.02 11.25 12.30
N GLY A 218 6.96 10.46 12.39
CA GLY A 218 5.91 10.35 11.39
C GLY A 218 4.61 9.80 11.96
N VAL A 219 3.56 9.83 11.15
CA VAL A 219 2.22 9.36 11.54
C VAL A 219 1.76 8.23 10.63
N VAL A 220 1.08 7.26 11.20
CA VAL A 220 0.46 6.13 10.50
C VAL A 220 -1.04 6.26 10.65
N TYR A 221 -1.79 6.32 9.55
CA TYR A 221 -3.25 6.35 9.64
C TYR A 221 -3.79 4.93 9.77
N GLU A 222 -4.27 4.60 10.96
CA GLU A 222 -4.87 3.32 11.31
C GLU A 222 -6.39 3.45 11.39
N GLY A 223 -7.12 2.33 11.46
CA GLY A 223 -8.58 2.32 11.57
C GLY A 223 -9.32 2.63 10.27
N PHE A 224 -8.69 2.39 9.12
CA PHE A 224 -9.43 2.41 7.86
C PHE A 224 -10.21 1.10 7.69
N GLU A 225 -11.46 1.25 7.26
CA GLU A 225 -12.34 0.11 7.03
C GLU A 225 -11.85 -0.68 5.82
N ARG A 226 -11.82 -2.00 5.94
CA ARG A 226 -11.45 -2.91 4.85
C ARG A 226 -12.49 -3.97 4.61
N ASP A 227 -12.59 -4.38 3.36
CA ASP A 227 -13.45 -5.49 2.98
C ASP A 227 -12.88 -6.82 3.51
N LYS A 228 -13.74 -7.69 4.03
CA LYS A 228 -13.29 -8.94 4.67
C LYS A 228 -12.70 -9.94 3.70
N ALA A 229 -13.19 -9.97 2.46
CA ALA A 229 -12.81 -10.98 1.48
C ALA A 229 -11.54 -10.56 0.74
N SER A 230 -11.50 -9.31 0.28
CA SER A 230 -10.39 -8.74 -0.45
C SER A 230 -9.31 -8.16 0.45
N LEU A 231 -9.61 -7.86 1.72
CA LEU A 231 -8.67 -7.27 2.67
C LEU A 231 -8.17 -5.86 2.27
N GLU A 232 -8.72 -5.30 1.19
CA GLU A 232 -8.43 -3.96 0.68
C GLU A 232 -9.25 -2.93 1.46
N VAL A 233 -8.74 -1.70 1.60
CA VAL A 233 -9.55 -0.57 2.10
C VAL A 233 -10.84 -0.47 1.29
N THR A 234 -11.97 -0.13 1.91
CA THR A 234 -13.27 -0.09 1.21
C THR A 234 -13.42 1.16 0.35
N ASP A 235 -13.21 2.33 0.95
CA ASP A 235 -13.36 3.64 0.31
C ASP A 235 -12.42 4.66 0.99
N VAL A 236 -11.44 5.17 0.26
CA VAL A 236 -10.50 6.16 0.77
C VAL A 236 -11.17 7.54 0.89
N ASN A 237 -12.10 7.88 0.00
CA ASN A 237 -12.79 9.17 0.00
C ASN A 237 -13.64 9.37 1.26
N LYS A 238 -14.16 8.30 1.85
CA LYS A 238 -14.84 8.32 3.17
C LYS A 238 -14.00 9.01 4.24
N TYR A 239 -12.67 8.93 4.14
CA TYR A 239 -11.73 9.46 5.13
C TYR A 239 -11.17 10.85 4.77
N LYS A 240 -11.54 11.45 3.63
CA LYS A 240 -11.01 12.76 3.20
C LYS A 240 -11.20 13.85 4.26
N THR A 241 -12.42 14.01 4.78
CA THR A 241 -12.71 15.01 5.83
C THR A 241 -11.91 14.74 7.09
N ILE A 242 -11.76 13.47 7.46
CA ILE A 242 -11.00 13.05 8.64
C ILE A 242 -9.52 13.42 8.46
N VAL A 243 -8.90 12.99 7.37
CA VAL A 243 -7.47 13.24 7.10
C VAL A 243 -7.19 14.73 7.08
N ASN A 244 -7.96 15.52 6.32
CA ASN A 244 -7.78 16.96 6.23
C ASN A 244 -7.95 17.67 7.58
N THR A 245 -8.87 17.19 8.43
CA THR A 245 -9.07 17.80 9.75
C THR A 245 -7.89 17.53 10.68
N LEU A 246 -7.43 16.28 10.74
CA LEU A 246 -6.32 15.89 11.61
C LEU A 246 -5.00 16.52 11.15
N ASP A 247 -4.80 16.65 9.84
CA ASP A 247 -3.62 17.32 9.30
C ASP A 247 -3.49 18.76 9.82
N ASN A 248 -4.58 19.50 9.93
CA ASN A 248 -4.56 20.86 10.49
C ASN A 248 -4.22 20.86 11.98
N GLU A 249 -4.72 19.87 12.73
CA GLU A 249 -4.45 19.76 14.17
C GLU A 249 -3.01 19.35 14.44
N ILE A 250 -2.47 18.45 13.61
CA ILE A 250 -1.11 17.91 13.70
C ILE A 250 -0.08 18.89 13.11
N SER A 251 -0.42 19.71 12.13
CA SER A 251 0.51 20.72 11.55
C SER A 251 0.96 21.78 12.57
N ASN A 252 0.25 21.90 13.71
CA ASN A 252 0.65 22.79 14.81
C ASN A 252 1.71 22.15 15.73
N MET A 253 2.02 20.86 15.55
CA MET A 253 3.07 20.16 16.28
C MET A 253 4.44 20.43 15.63
N GLU A 254 5.53 20.41 16.41
CA GLU A 254 6.90 20.49 15.89
C GLU A 254 7.29 19.29 14.98
N ALA A 255 6.43 18.27 14.83
CA ALA A 255 6.51 17.22 13.80
C ALA A 255 5.10 16.67 13.48
N PRO A 256 4.76 16.43 12.20
CA PRO A 256 5.24 15.23 11.52
C PRO A 256 5.88 15.50 10.16
N THR A 257 6.86 14.68 9.81
CA THR A 257 7.60 14.84 8.56
C THR A 257 6.92 14.13 7.38
N PHE A 258 6.32 12.95 7.59
CA PHE A 258 5.61 12.17 6.55
C PHE A 258 4.43 11.35 7.10
N LYS A 259 3.53 10.92 6.19
CA LYS A 259 2.33 10.11 6.49
C LYS A 259 2.41 8.71 5.86
N ILE A 260 2.00 7.69 6.62
CA ILE A 260 1.91 6.30 6.16
C ILE A 260 0.45 5.86 6.04
N PHE A 261 0.11 5.24 4.91
CA PHE A 261 -1.13 4.51 4.67
C PHE A 261 -0.89 3.01 4.93
N SER A 262 -1.47 2.46 6.00
CA SER A 262 -1.05 1.16 6.55
C SER A 262 -1.71 -0.09 5.94
N LEU A 263 -2.80 0.08 5.19
CA LEU A 263 -3.59 -1.04 4.67
C LEU A 263 -3.23 -1.41 3.23
N PRO A 264 -3.48 -2.68 2.81
CA PRO A 264 -3.46 -3.04 1.40
C PRO A 264 -4.40 -2.15 0.60
N ALA A 265 -3.87 -1.50 -0.44
CA ALA A 265 -4.62 -0.59 -1.28
C ALA A 265 -4.38 -0.93 -2.76
N ARG A 266 -5.45 -0.84 -3.56
CA ARG A 266 -5.36 -0.91 -5.01
C ARG A 266 -4.78 0.39 -5.59
N PRO A 267 -4.28 0.37 -6.85
CA PRO A 267 -3.79 1.57 -7.52
C PRO A 267 -4.75 2.77 -7.53
N ASP A 268 -6.05 2.56 -7.75
CA ASP A 268 -7.07 3.62 -7.70
C ASP A 268 -7.15 4.26 -6.31
N GLN A 269 -7.09 3.45 -5.26
CA GLN A 269 -7.16 3.90 -3.87
C GLN A 269 -5.88 4.62 -3.44
N ILE A 270 -4.72 4.17 -3.92
CA ILE A 270 -3.43 4.86 -3.68
C ILE A 270 -3.46 6.25 -4.28
N LEU A 271 -4.01 6.43 -5.48
CA LEU A 271 -4.15 7.74 -6.11
C LEU A 271 -5.01 8.69 -5.26
N GLU A 272 -6.14 8.22 -4.73
CA GLU A 272 -6.99 9.01 -3.81
C GLU A 272 -6.23 9.39 -2.54
N ALA A 273 -5.49 8.46 -1.95
CA ALA A 273 -4.69 8.72 -0.75
C ALA A 273 -3.54 9.71 -1.03
N VAL A 274 -2.89 9.64 -2.20
CA VAL A 274 -1.85 10.60 -2.58
C VAL A 274 -2.39 12.03 -2.65
N GLU A 275 -3.63 12.22 -3.11
CA GLU A 275 -4.27 13.56 -3.11
C GLU A 275 -4.48 14.10 -1.69
N LEU A 276 -4.67 13.20 -0.71
CA LEU A 276 -4.73 13.52 0.72
C LEU A 276 -3.33 13.71 1.37
N GLY A 277 -2.27 13.65 0.56
CA GLY A 277 -0.90 13.90 1.00
C GLY A 277 -0.23 12.74 1.74
N PHE A 278 -0.65 11.50 1.49
CA PHE A 278 0.08 10.31 1.96
C PHE A 278 1.40 10.10 1.20
N ASP A 279 2.46 9.74 1.93
CA ASP A 279 3.81 9.62 1.37
C ASP A 279 4.29 8.17 1.23
N ILE A 280 3.97 7.30 2.20
CA ILE A 280 4.41 5.91 2.22
C ILE A 280 3.19 4.99 2.33
N PHE A 281 3.22 3.89 1.59
CA PHE A 281 2.13 2.91 1.50
C PHE A 281 2.63 1.53 1.87
N THR A 282 1.82 0.78 2.59
CA THR A 282 2.11 -0.63 2.85
C THR A 282 2.14 -1.45 1.55
N GLY A 283 3.16 -2.31 1.43
CA GLY A 283 3.44 -3.13 0.25
C GLY A 283 2.78 -4.50 0.23
N SER A 284 1.78 -4.75 1.10
CA SER A 284 1.19 -6.09 1.24
C SER A 284 0.09 -6.41 0.21
N TYR A 285 -0.41 -5.44 -0.55
CA TYR A 285 -1.43 -5.65 -1.58
C TYR A 285 -1.05 -6.73 -2.63
N PRO A 286 0.15 -6.69 -3.27
CA PRO A 286 0.58 -7.74 -4.19
C PRO A 286 0.56 -9.15 -3.58
N TYR A 287 0.92 -9.27 -2.31
CA TYR A 287 0.90 -10.54 -1.59
C TYR A 287 -0.54 -11.02 -1.34
N VAL A 288 -1.41 -10.10 -0.92
CA VAL A 288 -2.83 -10.36 -0.63
C VAL A 288 -3.59 -10.86 -1.85
N ILE A 289 -3.33 -10.34 -3.05
CA ILE A 289 -3.93 -10.88 -4.29
C ILE A 289 -3.24 -12.18 -4.76
N THR A 290 -1.93 -12.32 -4.55
CA THR A 290 -1.21 -13.55 -4.92
C THR A 290 -1.72 -14.77 -4.14
N GLN A 291 -1.99 -14.61 -2.83
CA GLN A 291 -2.59 -15.65 -1.99
C GLN A 291 -3.94 -16.15 -2.50
N ARG A 292 -4.67 -15.31 -3.25
CA ARG A 292 -5.96 -15.63 -3.85
C ARG A 292 -5.82 -16.27 -5.23
N GLY A 293 -4.59 -16.48 -5.73
CA GLY A 293 -4.35 -16.94 -7.09
C GLY A 293 -4.62 -15.87 -8.14
N HIS A 294 -4.58 -14.58 -7.75
CA HIS A 294 -4.94 -13.47 -8.61
C HIS A 294 -3.72 -12.77 -9.22
N ALA A 295 -3.81 -12.37 -10.49
CA ALA A 295 -2.80 -11.57 -11.19
C ALA A 295 -3.34 -10.19 -11.53
N SER A 296 -2.64 -9.12 -11.14
CA SER A 296 -3.00 -7.75 -11.53
C SER A 296 -2.81 -7.52 -13.03
N VAL A 297 -3.77 -6.89 -13.70
CA VAL A 297 -3.70 -6.64 -15.16
C VAL A 297 -3.84 -5.18 -15.58
N TYR A 298 -3.98 -4.26 -14.63
CA TYR A 298 -3.92 -2.83 -14.93
C TYR A 298 -2.58 -2.44 -15.55
N ASP A 299 -2.60 -1.42 -16.40
CA ASP A 299 -1.41 -0.83 -17.01
C ASP A 299 -1.05 0.51 -16.41
N PRO A 300 0.09 0.63 -15.71
CA PRO A 300 0.60 1.93 -15.30
C PRO A 300 1.34 2.66 -16.43
N LYS A 301 1.69 1.99 -17.53
CA LYS A 301 2.37 2.61 -18.68
C LYS A 301 1.38 3.13 -19.72
N ASP A 302 1.89 4.00 -20.59
CA ASP A 302 1.22 4.60 -21.78
C ASP A 302 0.39 5.87 -21.57
N VAL A 303 0.52 6.57 -20.44
CA VAL A 303 -0.20 7.85 -20.27
C VAL A 303 0.46 8.97 -21.06
N GLU A 304 1.78 9.15 -20.90
CA GLU A 304 2.55 10.23 -21.53
C GLU A 304 2.63 10.07 -23.06
N SER A 305 2.83 8.85 -23.57
CA SER A 305 2.85 8.59 -25.01
C SER A 305 1.49 8.83 -25.67
N LYS A 306 0.38 8.48 -25.01
CA LYS A 306 -0.98 8.78 -25.49
C LYS A 306 -1.29 10.28 -25.45
N LEU A 307 -0.76 11.02 -24.47
CA LEU A 307 -0.85 12.48 -24.41
C LEU A 307 -0.12 13.13 -25.61
N SER A 308 1.11 12.70 -25.91
CA SER A 308 1.89 13.26 -27.02
C SER A 308 1.28 13.00 -28.40
N ASN A 309 0.59 11.87 -28.58
CA ASN A 309 -0.10 11.53 -29.83
C ASN A 309 -1.46 12.24 -29.99
N GLN A 310 -2.03 12.84 -28.93
CA GLN A 310 -3.26 13.65 -29.03
C GLN A 310 -2.97 15.10 -29.42
N THR A 311 -1.73 15.58 -29.25
CA THR A 311 -1.32 16.93 -29.64
C THR A 311 -0.86 17.06 -31.10
N SER A 312 -0.77 15.96 -31.85
CA SER A 312 -0.34 15.96 -33.27
C SER A 312 -1.49 16.00 -34.29
N ASP A 313 -2.76 15.92 -33.86
CA ASP A 313 -3.93 15.90 -34.75
C ASP A 313 -4.80 17.16 -34.59
N GLY A 314 -4.20 18.35 -34.68
CA GLY A 314 -4.97 19.58 -34.47
C GLY A 314 -4.30 20.90 -34.85
N GLU A 315 -3.67 21.00 -36.04
CA GLU A 315 -3.39 22.30 -36.67
C GLU A 315 -3.47 22.21 -38.21
N SER A 316 -4.68 22.43 -38.75
CA SER A 316 -4.93 23.18 -40.01
C SER A 316 -6.43 23.28 -40.25
N ASP A 317 -7.04 24.42 -39.92
CA ASP A 317 -7.65 25.30 -40.93
C ASP A 317 -8.46 26.43 -40.28
N SER A 318 -8.12 27.62 -40.72
CA SER A 318 -8.71 28.93 -40.42
C SER A 318 -10.11 29.12 -41.01
N ASP A 319 -10.91 29.90 -40.28
CA ASP A 319 -11.97 30.82 -40.75
C ASP A 319 -13.14 30.28 -41.61
N ASN A 320 -14.34 30.20 -41.00
CA ASN A 320 -15.45 31.11 -41.32
C ASN A 320 -16.75 30.84 -40.53
N GLU A 321 -17.49 31.93 -40.31
CA GLU A 321 -18.69 32.08 -39.49
C GLU A 321 -19.97 31.38 -40.02
N SER A 322 -20.88 31.14 -39.06
CA SER A 322 -22.35 31.37 -39.12
C SER A 322 -23.35 30.18 -39.20
N ASN A 323 -24.25 30.18 -38.19
CA ASN A 323 -25.69 29.85 -38.16
C ASN A 323 -26.28 28.44 -38.46
N GLN A 324 -26.75 27.79 -37.37
CA GLN A 324 -28.04 27.07 -37.17
C GLN A 324 -28.39 25.82 -38.06
N PRO A 325 -29.43 25.02 -37.74
CA PRO A 325 -29.33 23.84 -36.88
C PRO A 325 -29.66 22.49 -37.58
N ARG A 326 -29.20 21.40 -36.94
CA ARG A 326 -29.59 19.97 -37.06
C ARG A 326 -30.46 19.55 -38.26
N LYS A 327 -29.88 18.76 -39.18
CA LYS A 327 -30.60 17.80 -40.03
C LYS A 327 -30.22 16.36 -39.68
N LYS A 328 -31.23 15.58 -39.30
CA LYS A 328 -31.23 14.11 -39.29
C LYS A 328 -30.91 13.61 -40.70
N ILE A 329 -29.96 12.69 -40.83
CA ILE A 329 -29.80 11.87 -42.03
C ILE A 329 -29.86 10.41 -41.58
N LYS A 330 -30.89 9.73 -42.07
CA LYS A 330 -30.99 8.26 -42.12
C LYS A 330 -29.97 7.77 -43.13
N LEU A 331 -29.24 6.69 -42.83
CA LEU A 331 -28.62 5.88 -43.86
C LEU A 331 -29.02 4.42 -43.67
N ASP A 332 -29.31 3.81 -44.81
CA ASP A 332 -30.08 2.61 -45.01
C ASP A 332 -29.29 1.32 -44.76
N LYS A 333 -30.04 0.25 -44.52
CA LYS A 333 -29.58 -1.13 -44.37
C LYS A 333 -29.43 -1.78 -45.75
N GLU A 334 -28.29 -2.43 -45.98
CA GLU A 334 -28.11 -3.61 -46.85
C GLU A 334 -26.73 -4.20 -46.46
N ASN A 335 -26.66 -5.20 -45.57
CA ASN A 335 -26.68 -6.65 -45.81
C ASN A 335 -25.56 -7.15 -46.75
N ASP A 336 -24.39 -7.45 -46.15
CA ASP A 336 -23.57 -8.59 -46.57
C ASP A 336 -23.35 -9.48 -45.34
N LYS A 337 -23.86 -10.70 -45.42
CA LYS A 337 -23.79 -11.75 -44.40
C LYS A 337 -22.67 -12.71 -44.77
N GLU A 338 -21.60 -12.76 -43.99
CA GLU A 338 -20.78 -13.98 -43.87
C GLU A 338 -20.34 -14.21 -42.42
N ALA A 339 -20.89 -15.30 -41.86
CA ALA A 339 -20.43 -16.13 -40.74
C ALA A 339 -20.06 -15.47 -39.40
N GLU A 340 -21.10 -15.10 -38.62
CA GLU A 340 -21.03 -15.02 -37.17
C GLU A 340 -21.00 -16.43 -36.57
N ASN A 341 -19.88 -16.82 -35.96
CA ASN A 341 -19.90 -17.77 -34.84
C ASN A 341 -19.86 -16.94 -33.56
N SER A 342 -21.05 -16.77 -33.00
CA SER A 342 -21.35 -16.07 -31.76
C SER A 342 -20.98 -16.91 -30.55
N ASP A 343 -20.09 -16.41 -29.71
CA ASP A 343 -20.22 -16.46 -28.24
C ASP A 343 -19.33 -15.41 -27.54
N ASP A 344 -19.19 -14.21 -28.13
CA ASP A 344 -18.53 -13.04 -27.53
C ASP A 344 -19.46 -12.25 -26.60
N ASN A 345 -20.19 -12.95 -25.74
CA ASN A 345 -21.08 -12.34 -24.75
C ASN A 345 -20.84 -12.95 -23.37
N GLU A 346 -19.66 -12.71 -22.79
CA GLU A 346 -19.45 -12.50 -21.34
C GLU A 346 -17.96 -12.51 -20.97
N ASN A 347 -17.37 -11.32 -20.76
CA ASN A 347 -16.36 -11.11 -19.71
C ASN A 347 -16.28 -9.61 -19.39
N LYS A 348 -17.06 -9.19 -18.38
CA LYS A 348 -16.89 -7.90 -17.73
C LYS A 348 -15.45 -7.79 -17.21
N ASN A 349 -14.70 -6.82 -17.73
CA ASN A 349 -13.32 -6.47 -17.40
C ASN A 349 -12.97 -6.74 -15.93
N THR A 350 -12.21 -7.80 -15.68
CA THR A 350 -11.73 -8.17 -14.36
C THR A 350 -10.36 -7.54 -14.14
N LEU A 351 -10.22 -6.68 -13.12
CA LEU A 351 -9.00 -5.91 -12.77
C LEU A 351 -7.83 -6.80 -12.32
N VAL A 352 -8.20 -8.00 -11.92
CA VAL A 352 -7.34 -9.12 -11.63
C VAL A 352 -7.82 -10.29 -12.46
N LEU A 353 -6.90 -11.10 -12.97
CA LEU A 353 -7.23 -12.42 -13.49
C LEU A 353 -7.28 -13.38 -12.31
N ASP A 354 -8.36 -14.12 -12.17
CA ASP A 354 -8.44 -15.23 -11.22
C ASP A 354 -7.91 -16.52 -11.87
N LEU A 355 -6.66 -16.88 -11.59
CA LEU A 355 -6.01 -18.04 -12.23
C LEU A 355 -6.50 -19.38 -11.66
N ASN A 356 -7.44 -19.37 -10.70
CA ASN A 356 -8.19 -20.57 -10.33
C ASN A 356 -9.28 -20.90 -11.37
N ASP A 357 -9.71 -19.91 -12.16
CA ASP A 357 -10.76 -20.07 -13.17
C ASP A 357 -10.27 -20.95 -14.34
N LYS A 358 -11.06 -21.99 -14.65
CA LYS A 358 -10.77 -22.94 -15.73
C LYS A 358 -10.76 -22.28 -17.11
N LYS A 359 -11.37 -21.10 -17.27
CA LYS A 359 -11.32 -20.37 -18.55
C LYS A 359 -9.89 -20.05 -18.99
N TYR A 360 -8.94 -19.97 -18.05
CA TYR A 360 -7.53 -19.73 -18.36
C TYR A 360 -6.74 -21.01 -18.63
N ALA A 361 -7.33 -22.20 -18.52
CA ALA A 361 -6.61 -23.48 -18.64
C ALA A 361 -6.00 -23.71 -20.04
N GLU A 362 -6.57 -23.10 -21.07
CA GLU A 362 -6.08 -23.17 -22.46
C GLU A 362 -5.71 -21.77 -23.01
N ASP A 363 -5.55 -20.77 -22.14
CA ASP A 363 -5.10 -19.43 -22.51
C ASP A 363 -3.55 -19.38 -22.56
N PHE A 364 -2.99 -19.54 -23.76
CA PHE A 364 -1.54 -19.52 -23.98
C PHE A 364 -0.94 -18.10 -24.11
N THR A 365 -1.68 -17.05 -23.73
CA THR A 365 -1.15 -15.68 -23.67
C THR A 365 -0.48 -15.39 -22.31
N PRO A 366 0.41 -14.39 -22.20
CA PRO A 366 0.98 -14.00 -20.91
C PRO A 366 -0.08 -13.38 -19.99
N LEU A 367 0.18 -13.30 -18.67
CA LEU A 367 -0.74 -12.65 -17.72
C LEU A 367 -1.17 -11.26 -18.19
N LYS A 368 -0.20 -10.44 -18.60
CA LYS A 368 -0.42 -9.11 -19.16
C LYS A 368 0.42 -8.91 -20.42
N LYS A 369 -0.21 -8.47 -21.51
CA LYS A 369 0.47 -8.10 -22.75
C LYS A 369 1.46 -6.96 -22.48
N ASN A 370 2.62 -6.98 -23.13
CA ASN A 370 3.70 -5.98 -22.98
C ASN A 370 4.30 -5.86 -21.56
N CYS A 371 3.97 -6.75 -20.63
CA CYS A 371 4.62 -6.77 -19.31
C CYS A 371 6.04 -7.34 -19.43
N SER A 372 7.02 -6.60 -18.93
CA SER A 372 8.44 -6.97 -19.02
C SER A 372 8.95 -7.83 -17.85
N CYS A 373 8.08 -8.25 -16.92
CA CYS A 373 8.46 -9.07 -15.78
C CYS A 373 8.89 -10.48 -16.20
N TYR A 374 9.66 -11.15 -15.35
CA TYR A 374 10.13 -12.52 -15.62
C TYR A 374 8.97 -13.48 -15.95
N THR A 375 7.86 -13.40 -15.21
CA THR A 375 6.71 -14.27 -15.41
C THR A 375 6.08 -14.09 -16.80
N CYS A 376 5.74 -12.87 -17.20
CA CYS A 376 5.09 -12.59 -18.49
C CYS A 376 6.00 -12.84 -19.70
N LYS A 377 7.32 -12.79 -19.53
CA LYS A 377 8.28 -13.09 -20.60
C LYS A 377 8.42 -14.59 -20.90
N ASN A 378 8.13 -15.45 -19.93
CA ASN A 378 8.50 -16.86 -20.01
C ASN A 378 7.32 -17.83 -19.88
N PHE A 379 6.18 -17.38 -19.33
CA PHE A 379 5.07 -18.27 -18.98
C PHE A 379 3.72 -17.73 -19.46
N THR A 380 2.79 -18.66 -19.67
CA THR A 380 1.42 -18.39 -20.11
C THR A 380 0.44 -18.43 -18.95
N ARG A 381 -0.76 -17.88 -19.14
CA ARG A 381 -1.88 -18.00 -18.20
C ARG A 381 -2.25 -19.46 -17.98
N ALA A 382 -2.31 -20.28 -19.02
CA ALA A 382 -2.55 -21.72 -18.95
C ALA A 382 -1.57 -22.44 -18.03
N TYR A 383 -0.27 -22.15 -18.17
CA TYR A 383 0.74 -22.76 -17.31
C TYR A 383 0.58 -22.34 -15.85
N ILE A 384 0.35 -21.06 -15.58
CA ILE A 384 0.18 -20.56 -14.21
C ILE A 384 -1.13 -21.09 -13.60
N CYS A 385 -2.22 -21.10 -14.37
CA CYS A 385 -3.50 -21.70 -13.99
C CYS A 385 -3.35 -23.17 -13.62
N HIS A 386 -2.59 -23.93 -14.41
CA HIS A 386 -2.24 -25.31 -14.09
C HIS A 386 -1.54 -25.40 -12.74
N LEU A 387 -0.45 -24.64 -12.53
CA LEU A 387 0.31 -24.67 -11.27
C LEU A 387 -0.53 -24.29 -10.04
N ILE A 388 -1.39 -23.28 -10.16
CA ILE A 388 -2.29 -22.87 -9.08
C ILE A 388 -3.29 -23.99 -8.77
N ASN A 389 -3.92 -24.56 -9.79
CA ASN A 389 -4.92 -25.62 -9.62
C ASN A 389 -4.33 -26.96 -9.14
N THR A 390 -3.08 -27.27 -9.49
CA THR A 390 -2.35 -28.44 -8.98
C THR A 390 -1.68 -28.18 -7.63
N LYS A 391 -1.82 -26.98 -7.06
CA LYS A 391 -1.26 -26.56 -5.77
C LYS A 391 0.28 -26.59 -5.73
N GLU A 392 0.90 -26.31 -6.87
CA GLU A 392 2.35 -26.14 -6.98
C GLU A 392 2.76 -24.73 -6.54
N ILE A 393 3.71 -24.64 -5.60
CA ILE A 393 4.13 -23.37 -5.00
C ILE A 393 4.81 -22.40 -6.00
N SER A 394 5.35 -22.95 -7.09
CA SER A 394 5.92 -22.17 -8.20
C SER A 394 4.87 -21.25 -8.84
N GLY A 395 3.58 -21.64 -8.84
CA GLY A 395 2.49 -20.79 -9.32
C GLY A 395 2.39 -19.48 -8.54
N HIS A 396 2.44 -19.56 -7.19
CA HIS A 396 2.43 -18.38 -6.32
C HIS A 396 3.72 -17.57 -6.43
N THR A 397 4.86 -18.22 -6.66
CA THR A 397 6.14 -17.54 -6.89
C THR A 397 6.08 -16.68 -8.17
N LEU A 398 5.59 -17.25 -9.26
CA LEU A 398 5.43 -16.55 -10.54
C LEU A 398 4.39 -15.41 -10.45
N LEU A 399 3.27 -15.65 -9.76
CA LEU A 399 2.28 -14.61 -9.49
C LEU A 399 2.86 -13.47 -8.65
N MET A 400 3.61 -13.78 -7.59
CA MET A 400 4.20 -12.77 -6.73
C MET A 400 5.19 -11.91 -7.51
N ILE A 401 6.09 -12.52 -8.30
CA ILE A 401 7.05 -11.80 -9.16
C ILE A 401 6.31 -10.83 -10.09
N HIS A 402 5.21 -11.28 -10.72
CA HIS A 402 4.40 -10.42 -11.59
C HIS A 402 3.73 -9.28 -10.82
N ASN A 403 3.04 -9.59 -9.73
CA ASN A 403 2.25 -8.63 -8.97
C ASN A 403 3.11 -7.54 -8.33
N VAL A 404 4.25 -7.89 -7.72
CA VAL A 404 5.16 -6.86 -7.17
C VAL A 404 5.82 -6.04 -8.28
N SER A 405 6.19 -6.66 -9.41
CA SER A 405 6.77 -5.92 -10.54
C SER A 405 5.80 -4.86 -11.07
N ASN A 406 4.52 -5.21 -11.23
CA ASN A 406 3.50 -4.28 -11.70
C ASN A 406 3.23 -3.16 -10.68
N TYR A 407 3.19 -3.51 -9.39
CA TYR A 407 2.95 -2.57 -8.29
C TYR A 407 4.11 -1.59 -8.07
N PHE A 408 5.35 -2.05 -8.12
CA PHE A 408 6.52 -1.17 -8.00
C PHE A 408 6.65 -0.23 -9.20
N LEU A 409 6.36 -0.74 -10.40
CA LEU A 409 6.29 0.09 -11.59
C LEU A 409 5.21 1.17 -11.47
N PHE A 410 4.03 0.85 -10.93
CA PHE A 410 2.98 1.83 -10.68
C PHE A 410 3.46 2.99 -9.80
N PHE A 411 4.20 2.73 -8.73
CA PHE A 411 4.75 3.80 -7.88
C PHE A 411 5.80 4.67 -8.60
N GLU A 412 6.55 4.10 -9.55
CA GLU A 412 7.47 4.89 -10.39
C GLU A 412 6.72 5.81 -11.36
N GLU A 413 5.71 5.28 -12.06
CA GLU A 413 4.87 6.06 -12.99
C GLU A 413 4.05 7.13 -12.24
N LEU A 414 3.57 6.81 -11.03
CA LEU A 414 2.92 7.74 -10.12
C LEU A 414 3.84 8.92 -9.79
N ARG A 415 5.07 8.68 -9.34
CA ARG A 415 6.05 9.75 -9.08
C ARG A 415 6.32 10.58 -10.33
N THR A 416 6.55 9.92 -11.46
CA THR A 416 6.80 10.58 -12.76
C THR A 416 5.64 11.51 -13.13
N SER A 417 4.39 11.06 -12.93
CA SER A 417 3.19 11.86 -13.22
C SER A 417 3.07 13.13 -12.38
N ILE A 418 3.51 13.09 -11.11
CA ILE A 418 3.52 14.25 -10.22
C ILE A 418 4.70 15.17 -10.54
N GLU A 419 5.89 14.61 -10.80
CA GLU A 419 7.09 15.35 -11.19
C GLU A 419 6.85 16.15 -12.48
N ASN A 420 6.26 15.51 -13.49
CA ASN A 420 5.99 16.06 -14.82
C ASN A 420 4.60 16.72 -14.96
N ASN A 421 3.87 16.94 -13.85
CA ASN A 421 2.59 17.67 -13.81
C ASN A 421 1.42 17.07 -14.61
N TYR A 422 1.41 15.77 -14.92
CA TYR A 422 0.29 15.08 -15.60
C TYR A 422 -0.51 14.13 -14.68
N PHE A 423 -0.38 14.27 -13.36
CA PHE A 423 -1.05 13.43 -12.36
C PHE A 423 -2.55 13.24 -12.58
N GLU A 424 -3.35 14.28 -12.87
CA GLU A 424 -4.79 14.11 -13.13
C GLU A 424 -5.07 13.19 -14.31
N THR A 425 -4.28 13.31 -15.39
CA THR A 425 -4.42 12.44 -16.55
C THR A 425 -4.04 11.01 -16.20
N PHE A 426 -2.96 10.83 -15.45
CA PHE A 426 -2.54 9.52 -14.95
C PHE A 426 -3.62 8.90 -14.06
N LYS A 427 -4.16 9.67 -13.12
CA LYS A 427 -5.26 9.26 -12.25
C LYS A 427 -6.47 8.83 -13.07
N ASN A 428 -6.97 9.69 -13.95
CA ASN A 428 -8.13 9.37 -14.79
C ASN A 428 -7.89 8.13 -15.67
N PHE A 429 -6.68 7.99 -16.22
CA PHE A 429 -6.30 6.81 -17.00
C PHE A 429 -6.36 5.52 -16.18
N ILE A 430 -5.78 5.52 -14.99
CA ILE A 430 -5.86 4.39 -14.06
C ILE A 430 -7.32 4.15 -13.69
N PHE A 431 -8.04 5.17 -13.21
CA PHE A 431 -9.45 5.06 -12.81
C PHE A 431 -10.36 4.49 -13.90
N ASN A 432 -10.15 4.83 -15.17
CA ASN A 432 -10.92 4.27 -16.29
C ASN A 432 -10.66 2.77 -16.51
N GLN A 433 -9.54 2.25 -16.02
CA GLN A 433 -9.30 0.81 -15.96
C GLN A 433 -10.06 0.17 -14.81
N PHE A 434 -10.27 0.89 -13.68
CA PHE A 434 -10.95 0.43 -12.46
C PHE A 434 -12.47 0.63 -12.45
N ARG A 435 -13.00 1.62 -13.17
CA ARG A 435 -14.43 1.95 -13.23
C ARG A 435 -15.09 1.34 -14.46
N LYS A 436 -16.13 0.53 -14.25
CA LYS A 436 -17.25 0.34 -15.19
C LYS A 436 -18.56 0.27 -14.43
#